data_AF-A0A1D7XHF7-F1
#
_entry.id   AF-A0A1D7XHF7-F1
#
_cell.length_a   1.000
_cell.length_b   1.000
_cell.length_c   1.000
_cell.angle_alpha   90.00
_cell.angle_beta   90.00
_cell.angle_gamma   90.00
#
_symmetry.space_group_name_H-M   'P 1'
#
loop_
_entity.id
_entity.type
_entity.pdbx_description
1 polymer ?
#
loop_
_entity_poly.entity_id
_entity_poly.type
_entity_poly.pdbx_seq_one_letter_code
_entity_poly.pdbx_strand_id
1 'polypeptide(L)'
;MNKLKIKYVFSSTPNILLIGEKTDVNRNKQIELFLKELSLYNILLKDLINYPPKEKQRNMILNISYYILENSNLMDSVERKKDLHIRSICKELDVSEEFLRKWKEYIIFYYIIFSNENYKLIQDYLKIEERSINVVNLNNKNKTKTQFFRGIVIKSLRNSAYILTSSGEIINIKTDKNTKIGQEISGQEKKSFRNFKIHFCILIFIMIIIGASFYSQYCIPKSTVIVRTTSPIKLECNFLSKVIYSYSGTEKGKKLVISTDILHENIDIAIKEVLEYAFSNKMIPSDNEILITVNGETLKYGTLKETSKFITEINEKNKNEHKKQISVLINNGGNEHKLTPNLYE
;
A
#
# COMPACT_ATOMS: atom_id res chain seq x y z
N MET A 1 -41.84 -4.96 -22.59
CA MET A 1 -40.40 -4.75 -22.27
C MET A 1 -39.73 -6.11 -22.39
N ASN A 2 -38.76 -6.28 -23.28
CA ASN A 2 -38.12 -7.57 -23.50
C ASN A 2 -36.99 -7.74 -22.48
N LYS A 3 -37.18 -8.61 -21.49
CA LYS A 3 -36.10 -8.94 -20.55
C LYS A 3 -34.92 -9.56 -21.31
N LEU A 4 -33.69 -9.13 -21.05
CA LEU A 4 -32.48 -9.71 -21.65
C LEU A 4 -32.48 -11.24 -21.50
N LYS A 5 -32.70 -11.94 -22.62
CA LYS A 5 -32.55 -13.39 -22.71
C LYS A 5 -31.13 -13.70 -23.13
N ILE A 6 -30.36 -14.33 -22.26
CA ILE A 6 -29.00 -14.81 -22.57
C ILE A 6 -29.12 -15.98 -23.53
N LYS A 7 -28.98 -15.70 -24.83
CA LYS A 7 -28.98 -16.68 -25.92
C LYS A 7 -27.58 -17.23 -26.18
N TYR A 8 -26.56 -16.38 -26.13
CA TYR A 8 -25.18 -16.73 -26.45
C TYR A 8 -24.29 -16.78 -25.20
N VAL A 9 -23.35 -17.72 -25.15
CA VAL A 9 -22.39 -17.88 -24.05
C VAL A 9 -21.02 -18.18 -24.62
N PHE A 10 -19.98 -17.59 -24.03
CA PHE A 10 -18.59 -17.95 -24.36
C PHE A 10 -18.24 -19.34 -23.83
N SER A 11 -17.64 -20.16 -24.68
CA SER A 11 -17.12 -21.47 -24.32
C SER A 11 -15.64 -21.39 -23.96
N SER A 12 -15.23 -22.11 -22.92
CA SER A 12 -13.82 -22.19 -22.50
C SER A 12 -13.01 -23.21 -23.29
N THR A 13 -13.64 -23.96 -24.19
CA THR A 13 -12.92 -24.90 -25.07
C THR A 13 -12.33 -24.13 -26.26
N PRO A 14 -11.02 -24.26 -26.55
CA PRO A 14 -10.42 -23.58 -27.68
C PRO A 14 -10.96 -24.16 -28.99
N ASN A 15 -11.23 -23.31 -29.97
CA ASN A 15 -11.59 -23.76 -31.30
C ASN A 15 -10.35 -24.35 -32.03
N ILE A 16 -10.56 -25.20 -33.03
CA ILE A 16 -9.46 -25.73 -33.84
C ILE A 16 -8.85 -24.55 -34.62
N LEU A 17 -7.62 -24.19 -34.26
CA LEU A 17 -6.91 -23.07 -34.86
C LEU A 17 -5.99 -23.56 -35.98
N LEU A 18 -6.03 -22.90 -37.13
CA LEU A 18 -5.06 -23.12 -38.21
C LEU A 18 -3.69 -22.53 -37.83
N ILE A 19 -2.73 -23.41 -37.55
CA ILE A 19 -1.37 -23.06 -37.19
C ILE A 19 -0.53 -22.89 -38.46
N GLY A 20 0.15 -21.75 -38.60
CA GLY A 20 1.10 -21.50 -39.67
C GLY A 20 1.60 -20.05 -39.71
N GLU A 21 2.84 -19.82 -40.14
CA GLU A 21 3.42 -18.47 -40.15
C GLU A 21 2.59 -17.49 -40.99
N LYS A 22 2.01 -17.95 -42.11
CA LYS A 22 1.12 -17.15 -42.96
C LYS A 22 -0.18 -16.76 -42.23
N THR A 23 -0.75 -17.65 -41.41
CA THR A 23 -1.98 -17.36 -40.65
C THR A 23 -1.68 -16.42 -39.49
N ASP A 24 -0.50 -16.52 -38.88
CA ASP A 24 -0.03 -15.60 -37.83
C ASP A 24 0.16 -14.18 -38.38
N VAL A 25 0.77 -14.04 -39.55
CA VAL A 25 0.94 -12.73 -40.22
C VAL A 25 -0.40 -12.11 -40.57
N ASN A 26 -1.36 -12.90 -41.08
CA ASN A 26 -2.70 -12.40 -41.36
C ASN A 26 -3.44 -11.99 -40.08
N ARG A 27 -3.34 -12.78 -39.01
CA ARG A 27 -3.88 -12.41 -37.69
C ARG A 27 -3.26 -11.14 -37.16
N ASN A 28 -1.95 -10.96 -37.30
CA ASN A 28 -1.29 -9.73 -36.88
C ASN A 28 -1.90 -8.50 -37.60
N LYS A 29 -2.10 -8.57 -38.92
CA LYS A 29 -2.75 -7.49 -39.68
C LYS A 29 -4.16 -7.18 -39.15
N GLN A 30 -4.95 -8.21 -38.85
CA GLN A 30 -6.29 -8.04 -38.26
C GLN A 30 -6.23 -7.39 -36.88
N ILE A 31 -5.30 -7.82 -36.02
CA ILE A 31 -5.10 -7.27 -34.68
C ILE A 31 -4.65 -5.81 -34.74
N GLU A 32 -3.73 -5.45 -35.64
CA GLU A 32 -3.29 -4.08 -35.81
C GLU A 32 -4.43 -3.15 -36.26
N LEU A 33 -5.26 -3.61 -37.21
CA LEU A 33 -6.46 -2.88 -37.64
C LEU A 33 -7.46 -2.74 -36.49
N PHE A 34 -7.70 -3.84 -35.76
CA PHE A 34 -8.58 -3.85 -34.61
C PHE A 34 -8.14 -2.87 -33.52
N LEU A 35 -6.84 -2.82 -33.20
CA LEU A 35 -6.29 -1.90 -32.20
C LEU A 35 -6.39 -0.44 -32.63
N LYS A 36 -6.22 -0.16 -33.93
CA LYS A 36 -6.46 1.17 -34.49
C LYS A 36 -7.93 1.55 -34.35
N GLU A 37 -8.84 0.65 -34.72
CA GLU A 37 -10.27 0.89 -34.60
C GLU A 37 -10.68 1.14 -33.14
N LEU A 38 -10.21 0.31 -32.21
CA LEU A 38 -10.45 0.44 -30.77
C LEU A 38 -10.04 1.84 -30.23
N SER A 39 -8.93 2.38 -30.73
CA SER A 39 -8.45 3.72 -30.38
C SER A 39 -9.39 4.85 -30.85
N LEU A 40 -10.13 4.66 -31.95
CA LEU A 40 -11.12 5.63 -32.43
C LEU A 40 -12.31 5.78 -31.47
N TYR A 41 -12.56 4.78 -30.63
CA TYR A 41 -13.57 4.81 -29.57
C TYR A 41 -12.99 5.30 -28.22
N ASN A 42 -11.75 5.78 -28.19
CA ASN A 42 -11.02 6.18 -26.98
C ASN A 42 -10.90 5.07 -25.93
N ILE A 43 -10.94 3.80 -26.34
CA ILE A 43 -10.80 2.67 -25.43
C ILE A 43 -9.32 2.29 -25.36
N LEU A 44 -8.78 2.17 -24.15
CA LEU A 44 -7.41 1.74 -23.92
C LEU A 44 -7.37 0.23 -23.64
N LEU A 45 -6.59 -0.52 -24.41
CA LEU A 45 -6.41 -1.97 -24.19
C LEU A 45 -5.98 -2.29 -22.75
N LYS A 46 -5.19 -1.41 -22.13
CA LYS A 46 -4.73 -1.53 -20.74
C LYS A 46 -5.89 -1.51 -19.74
N ASP A 47 -6.95 -0.76 -20.02
CA ASP A 47 -8.09 -0.64 -19.11
C ASP A 47 -8.97 -1.88 -19.14
N LEU A 48 -9.18 -2.45 -20.34
CA LEU A 48 -9.82 -3.77 -20.48
C LEU A 48 -9.08 -4.81 -19.62
N ILE A 49 -7.76 -4.91 -19.77
CA ILE A 49 -6.96 -5.88 -19.01
C ILE A 49 -7.00 -5.65 -17.50
N ASN A 50 -6.98 -4.38 -17.08
CA ASN A 50 -6.95 -4.06 -15.66
C ASN A 50 -8.31 -4.29 -15.00
N TYR A 51 -9.42 -4.19 -15.74
CA TYR A 51 -10.78 -4.30 -15.23
C TYR A 51 -11.62 -5.34 -15.99
N PRO A 52 -11.26 -6.63 -15.97
CA PRO A 52 -11.98 -7.65 -16.72
C PRO A 52 -13.34 -8.01 -16.08
N PRO A 53 -14.38 -8.28 -16.89
CA PRO A 53 -15.67 -8.78 -16.42
C PRO A 53 -15.57 -10.23 -15.97
N LYS A 54 -16.36 -10.60 -14.96
CA LYS A 54 -16.56 -12.01 -14.58
C LYS A 54 -17.32 -12.75 -15.70
N GLU A 55 -17.20 -14.07 -15.75
CA GLU A 55 -17.86 -14.92 -16.75
C GLU A 55 -19.35 -14.59 -16.98
N LYS A 56 -20.14 -14.49 -15.92
CA LYS A 56 -21.57 -14.11 -16.02
C LYS A 56 -21.77 -12.73 -16.66
N GLN A 57 -20.94 -11.75 -16.31
CA GLN A 57 -21.01 -10.39 -16.84
C GLN A 57 -20.58 -10.38 -18.31
N ARG A 58 -19.52 -11.12 -18.64
CA ARG A 58 -19.01 -11.26 -20.00
C ARG A 58 -20.08 -11.81 -20.95
N ASN A 59 -20.81 -12.84 -20.53
CA ASN A 59 -21.93 -13.38 -21.30
C ASN A 59 -23.07 -12.36 -21.47
N MET A 60 -23.37 -11.54 -20.46
CA MET A 60 -24.36 -10.46 -20.61
C MET A 60 -23.89 -9.42 -21.63
N ILE A 61 -22.64 -8.98 -21.55
CA ILE A 61 -22.01 -8.02 -22.47
C ILE A 61 -22.05 -8.57 -23.91
N LEU A 62 -21.74 -9.85 -24.11
CA LEU A 62 -21.83 -10.52 -25.42
C LEU A 62 -23.23 -10.40 -26.03
N ASN A 63 -24.28 -10.74 -25.27
CA ASN A 63 -25.65 -10.68 -25.77
C ASN A 63 -26.11 -9.25 -26.05
N ILE A 64 -25.69 -8.28 -25.23
CA ILE A 64 -25.96 -6.86 -25.49
C ILE A 64 -25.27 -6.43 -26.78
N SER A 65 -24.05 -6.91 -27.04
CA SER A 65 -23.30 -6.59 -28.26
C SER A 65 -23.99 -7.15 -29.50
N TYR A 66 -24.45 -8.41 -29.45
CA TYR A 66 -25.28 -9.00 -30.52
C TYR A 66 -26.59 -8.26 -30.74
N TYR A 67 -27.26 -7.84 -29.66
CA TYR A 67 -28.48 -7.05 -29.78
C TYR A 67 -28.26 -5.73 -30.53
N ILE A 68 -27.12 -5.06 -30.29
CA ILE A 68 -26.76 -3.83 -31.00
C ILE A 68 -26.50 -4.12 -32.48
N LEU A 69 -25.85 -5.24 -32.82
CA LEU A 69 -25.60 -5.64 -34.22
C LEU A 69 -26.91 -5.88 -35.00
N GLU A 70 -27.94 -6.41 -34.33
CA GLU A 70 -29.24 -6.67 -34.95
C GLU A 70 -30.11 -5.41 -35.10
N ASN A 71 -29.80 -4.33 -34.38
CA ASN A 71 -30.61 -3.10 -34.36
C ASN A 71 -29.89 -1.95 -35.09
N SER A 72 -30.32 -1.66 -36.33
CA SER A 72 -29.71 -0.65 -37.20
C SER A 72 -29.62 0.75 -36.57
N ASN A 73 -30.61 1.16 -35.77
CA ASN A 73 -30.59 2.47 -35.09
C ASN A 73 -29.49 2.55 -34.03
N LEU A 74 -29.27 1.45 -33.29
CA LEU A 74 -28.21 1.38 -32.28
C LEU A 74 -26.84 1.26 -32.94
N MET A 75 -26.73 0.47 -34.01
CA MET A 75 -25.52 0.32 -34.82
C MET A 75 -25.01 1.67 -35.32
N ASP A 76 -25.91 2.44 -35.95
CA ASP A 76 -25.65 3.80 -36.42
C ASP A 76 -25.12 4.73 -35.32
N SER A 77 -25.63 4.59 -34.10
CA SER A 77 -25.19 5.38 -32.96
C SER A 77 -23.76 5.06 -32.55
N VAL A 78 -23.40 3.77 -32.51
CA VAL A 78 -22.06 3.32 -32.17
C VAL A 78 -21.07 3.72 -33.25
N GLU A 79 -21.42 3.57 -34.53
CA GLU A 79 -20.50 3.83 -35.63
C GLU A 79 -20.24 5.33 -35.86
N ARG A 80 -21.30 6.15 -35.87
CA ARG A 80 -21.17 7.60 -36.15
C ARG A 80 -20.80 8.40 -34.92
N LYS A 81 -21.44 8.13 -33.78
CA LYS A 81 -21.21 8.91 -32.55
C LYS A 81 -20.09 8.34 -31.68
N LYS A 82 -19.58 7.14 -32.01
CA LYS A 82 -18.56 6.43 -31.21
C LYS A 82 -18.99 6.26 -29.75
N ASP A 83 -20.29 6.17 -29.51
CA ASP A 83 -20.89 6.14 -28.19
C ASP A 83 -22.09 5.19 -28.14
N LEU A 84 -22.38 4.65 -26.97
CA LEU A 84 -23.47 3.73 -26.72
C LEU A 84 -24.73 4.52 -26.30
N HIS A 85 -25.86 4.31 -26.98
CA HIS A 85 -27.15 4.86 -26.55
C HIS A 85 -27.73 4.10 -25.35
N ILE A 86 -27.14 4.35 -24.18
CA ILE A 86 -27.44 3.65 -22.92
C ILE A 86 -28.93 3.67 -22.58
N ARG A 87 -29.59 4.83 -22.71
CA ARG A 87 -31.02 4.98 -22.38
C ARG A 87 -31.93 4.10 -23.24
N SER A 88 -31.61 3.95 -24.52
CA SER A 88 -32.39 3.11 -25.45
C SER A 88 -32.23 1.63 -25.07
N ILE A 89 -30.99 1.19 -24.85
CA ILE A 89 -30.67 -0.18 -24.48
C ILE A 89 -31.29 -0.56 -23.12
N CYS A 90 -31.26 0.34 -22.13
CA CYS A 90 -31.91 0.13 -20.84
C CYS A 90 -33.42 -0.16 -20.99
N LYS A 91 -34.11 0.64 -21.81
CA LYS A 91 -35.56 0.49 -22.03
C LYS A 91 -35.89 -0.81 -22.77
N GLU A 92 -35.06 -1.21 -23.71
CA GLU A 92 -35.32 -2.37 -24.56
C GLU A 92 -34.99 -3.70 -23.87
N LEU A 93 -33.88 -3.78 -23.12
CA LEU A 93 -33.32 -5.02 -22.56
C LEU A 93 -33.54 -5.23 -21.06
N ASP A 94 -34.11 -4.26 -20.34
CA ASP A 94 -34.26 -4.31 -18.87
C ASP A 94 -32.92 -4.53 -18.14
N VAL A 95 -31.88 -3.79 -18.56
CA VAL A 95 -30.53 -3.80 -17.98
C VAL A 95 -30.30 -2.50 -17.22
N SER A 96 -29.66 -2.59 -16.04
CA SER A 96 -29.37 -1.39 -15.25
C SER A 96 -28.41 -0.45 -15.98
N GLU A 97 -28.70 0.85 -15.88
CA GLU A 97 -27.86 1.90 -16.46
C GLU A 97 -26.43 1.86 -15.90
N GLU A 98 -26.28 1.55 -14.61
CA GLU A 98 -24.98 1.37 -13.96
C GLU A 98 -24.16 0.25 -14.61
N PHE A 99 -24.79 -0.89 -14.96
CA PHE A 99 -24.10 -1.99 -15.61
C PHE A 99 -23.60 -1.59 -17.00
N LEU A 100 -24.45 -0.94 -17.81
CA LEU A 100 -24.06 -0.48 -19.15
C LEU A 100 -22.96 0.56 -19.10
N ARG A 101 -23.03 1.53 -18.17
CA ARG A 101 -21.97 2.54 -17.98
C ARG A 101 -20.65 1.89 -17.58
N LYS A 102 -20.69 0.94 -16.63
CA LYS A 102 -19.51 0.25 -16.14
C LYS A 102 -18.82 -0.62 -17.19
N TRP A 103 -19.61 -1.26 -18.06
CA TRP A 103 -19.10 -2.22 -19.06
C TRP A 103 -19.14 -1.70 -20.49
N LYS A 104 -19.40 -0.40 -20.69
CA LYS A 104 -19.51 0.25 -22.00
C LYS A 104 -18.36 -0.11 -22.93
N GLU A 105 -17.13 0.01 -22.44
CA GLU A 105 -15.92 -0.28 -23.22
C GLU A 105 -15.87 -1.73 -23.69
N TYR A 106 -16.31 -2.67 -22.85
CA TYR A 106 -16.39 -4.09 -23.18
C TYR A 106 -17.51 -4.41 -24.17
N ILE A 107 -18.65 -3.70 -24.09
CA ILE A 107 -19.75 -3.83 -25.05
C ILE A 107 -19.26 -3.38 -26.43
N ILE A 108 -18.62 -2.21 -26.51
CA ILE A 108 -18.05 -1.70 -27.76
C ILE A 108 -16.92 -2.61 -28.26
N PHE A 109 -16.08 -3.14 -27.38
CA PHE A 109 -15.02 -4.10 -27.73
C PHE A 109 -15.58 -5.33 -28.46
N TYR A 110 -16.61 -5.98 -27.91
CA TYR A 110 -17.23 -7.12 -28.60
C TYR A 110 -17.99 -6.70 -29.85
N TYR A 111 -18.69 -5.56 -29.83
CA TYR A 111 -19.34 -5.02 -31.01
C TYR A 111 -18.36 -4.88 -32.18
N ILE A 112 -17.20 -4.24 -31.98
CA ILE A 112 -16.17 -4.05 -33.03
C ILE A 112 -15.67 -5.40 -33.57
N ILE A 113 -15.42 -6.36 -32.68
CA ILE A 113 -14.93 -7.69 -33.10
C ILE A 113 -15.96 -8.36 -34.01
N PHE A 114 -17.25 -8.30 -33.68
CA PHE A 114 -18.29 -9.04 -34.38
C PHE A 114 -18.93 -8.26 -35.55
N SER A 115 -18.84 -6.94 -35.60
CA SER A 115 -19.40 -6.13 -36.70
C SER A 115 -18.54 -6.18 -37.96
N ASN A 116 -17.22 -6.30 -37.83
CA ASN A 116 -16.29 -6.11 -38.94
C ASN A 116 -15.76 -7.44 -39.47
N GLU A 117 -16.12 -7.80 -40.70
CA GLU A 117 -15.71 -9.04 -41.37
C GLU A 117 -14.19 -9.19 -41.53
N ASN A 118 -13.44 -8.08 -41.50
CA ASN A 118 -11.98 -8.11 -41.57
C ASN A 118 -11.34 -8.81 -40.36
N TYR A 119 -12.08 -9.05 -39.27
CA TYR A 119 -11.60 -9.71 -38.07
C TYR A 119 -11.93 -11.20 -37.99
N LYS A 120 -12.26 -11.83 -39.12
CA LYS A 120 -12.68 -13.24 -39.18
C LYS A 120 -11.76 -14.21 -38.42
N LEU A 121 -10.44 -14.06 -38.46
CA LEU A 121 -9.52 -14.97 -37.75
C LEU A 121 -9.56 -14.78 -36.23
N ILE A 122 -9.93 -13.58 -35.76
CA ILE A 122 -10.16 -13.29 -34.35
C ILE A 122 -11.54 -13.84 -33.95
N GLN A 123 -12.56 -13.62 -34.78
CA GLN A 123 -13.92 -14.15 -34.57
C GLN A 123 -13.94 -15.67 -34.51
N ASP A 124 -13.28 -16.35 -35.45
CA ASP A 124 -13.18 -17.81 -35.52
C ASP A 124 -12.49 -18.42 -34.28
N TYR A 125 -11.63 -17.64 -33.61
CA TYR A 125 -11.00 -18.04 -32.36
C TYR A 125 -11.95 -17.99 -31.16
N LEU A 126 -12.91 -17.06 -31.17
CA LEU A 126 -13.90 -16.90 -30.10
C LEU A 126 -14.98 -17.98 -30.25
N LYS A 127 -15.06 -18.87 -29.26
CA LYS A 127 -16.06 -19.94 -29.30
C LYS A 127 -17.33 -19.48 -28.60
N ILE A 128 -18.40 -19.31 -29.38
CA ILE A 128 -19.71 -18.88 -28.90
C ILE A 128 -20.69 -20.03 -29.10
N GLU A 129 -21.33 -20.44 -28.01
CA GLU A 129 -22.33 -21.49 -28.00
C GLU A 129 -23.70 -20.89 -27.68
N GLU A 130 -24.74 -21.42 -28.31
CA GLU A 130 -26.11 -21.11 -27.91
C GLU A 130 -26.40 -21.83 -26.58
N ARG A 131 -27.03 -21.10 -25.65
CA ARG A 131 -27.31 -21.59 -24.32
C ARG A 131 -28.39 -22.66 -24.38
N SER A 132 -27.99 -23.92 -24.52
CA SER A 132 -28.88 -25.05 -24.30
C SER A 132 -29.14 -25.24 -22.78
N ILE A 133 -30.39 -25.50 -22.43
CA ILE A 133 -30.89 -25.57 -21.04
C ILE A 133 -30.15 -26.65 -20.21
N ASN A 134 -29.53 -27.65 -20.87
CA ASN A 134 -28.96 -28.85 -20.24
C ASN A 134 -27.46 -28.77 -19.89
N VAL A 135 -26.71 -27.78 -20.40
CA VAL A 135 -25.23 -27.74 -20.22
C VAL A 135 -24.79 -27.06 -18.91
N VAL A 136 -25.71 -26.35 -18.25
CA VAL A 136 -25.42 -25.61 -17.00
C VAL A 136 -25.01 -26.55 -15.85
N ASN A 137 -25.42 -27.82 -15.87
CA ASN A 137 -25.19 -28.75 -14.77
C ASN A 137 -23.87 -29.54 -14.85
N LEU A 138 -23.20 -29.60 -16.01
CA LEU A 138 -21.94 -30.36 -16.17
C LEU A 138 -20.68 -29.51 -15.95
N ASN A 139 -20.72 -28.22 -16.25
CA ASN A 139 -19.54 -27.34 -16.16
C ASN A 139 -19.21 -26.83 -14.74
N ASN A 140 -20.01 -27.20 -13.73
CA ASN A 140 -19.74 -26.88 -12.32
C ASN A 140 -18.81 -27.88 -11.63
N LYS A 141 -18.41 -28.99 -12.29
CA LYS A 141 -17.46 -29.94 -11.73
C LYS A 141 -16.05 -29.64 -12.23
N ASN A 142 -15.23 -29.13 -11.30
CA ASN A 142 -13.77 -29.19 -11.31
C ASN A 142 -13.03 -28.28 -12.29
N LYS A 143 -13.19 -26.95 -12.18
CA LYS A 143 -12.08 -26.03 -12.53
C LYS A 143 -11.04 -26.07 -11.41
N THR A 144 -10.17 -27.08 -11.45
CA THR A 144 -8.91 -27.03 -10.69
C THR A 144 -8.18 -25.74 -11.09
N LYS A 145 -7.76 -25.02 -10.06
CA LYS A 145 -7.34 -23.62 -10.07
C LYS A 145 -5.92 -23.46 -10.63
N THR A 146 -5.58 -24.13 -11.73
CA THR A 146 -4.29 -23.92 -12.39
C THR A 146 -4.44 -22.73 -13.36
N GLN A 147 -3.75 -21.64 -13.03
CA GLN A 147 -3.80 -20.32 -13.67
C GLN A 147 -3.17 -20.30 -15.07
N PHE A 148 -3.35 -21.36 -15.85
CA PHE A 148 -2.78 -21.49 -17.18
C PHE A 148 -3.81 -21.04 -18.20
N PHE A 149 -3.56 -19.88 -18.81
CA PHE A 149 -4.42 -19.31 -19.83
C PHE A 149 -3.78 -19.52 -21.20
N ARG A 150 -4.62 -19.80 -22.20
CA ARG A 150 -4.24 -19.94 -23.61
C ARG A 150 -5.00 -18.92 -24.43
N GLY A 151 -4.32 -18.25 -25.35
CA GLY A 151 -4.89 -17.15 -26.11
C GLY A 151 -4.02 -16.67 -27.27
N ILE A 152 -4.63 -15.88 -28.15
CA ILE A 152 -3.92 -15.17 -29.23
C ILE A 152 -3.28 -13.91 -28.66
N VAL A 153 -2.00 -13.67 -28.97
CA VAL A 153 -1.27 -12.46 -28.57
C VAL A 153 -1.82 -11.24 -29.31
N ILE A 154 -2.44 -10.32 -28.57
CA ILE A 154 -2.85 -8.99 -29.06
C ILE A 154 -1.67 -8.02 -29.02
N LYS A 155 -0.89 -8.05 -27.93
CA LYS A 155 0.22 -7.12 -27.73
C LYS A 155 1.36 -7.80 -27.01
N SER A 156 2.56 -7.69 -27.56
CA SER A 156 3.79 -8.20 -26.97
C SER A 156 4.44 -7.12 -26.09
N LEU A 157 4.90 -7.50 -24.89
CA LEU A 157 5.76 -6.71 -24.02
C LEU A 157 7.01 -7.54 -23.67
N ARG A 158 8.05 -6.90 -23.13
CA ARG A 158 9.36 -7.52 -22.89
C ARG A 158 9.31 -8.84 -22.11
N ASN A 159 8.54 -8.88 -21.01
CA ASN A 159 8.44 -10.05 -20.11
C ASN A 159 6.97 -10.48 -19.87
N SER A 160 6.06 -10.04 -20.74
CA SER A 160 4.64 -10.36 -20.64
C SER A 160 3.93 -10.10 -21.94
N ALA A 161 2.80 -10.75 -22.17
CA ALA A 161 1.98 -10.52 -23.35
C ALA A 161 0.51 -10.40 -22.97
N TYR A 162 -0.21 -9.58 -23.73
CA TYR A 162 -1.66 -9.48 -23.64
C TYR A 162 -2.27 -10.48 -24.61
N ILE A 163 -3.07 -11.40 -24.07
CA ILE A 163 -3.73 -12.44 -24.84
C ILE A 163 -5.24 -12.27 -24.84
N LEU A 164 -5.89 -12.62 -25.95
CA LEU A 164 -7.33 -12.87 -26.04
C LEU A 164 -7.56 -14.37 -25.93
N THR A 165 -8.35 -14.82 -24.96
CA THR A 165 -8.72 -16.22 -24.80
C THR A 165 -9.92 -16.58 -25.69
N SER A 166 -10.15 -17.88 -25.93
CA SER A 166 -11.33 -18.36 -26.67
C SER A 166 -12.65 -18.00 -25.97
N SER A 167 -12.60 -17.80 -24.65
CA SER A 167 -13.71 -17.34 -23.84
C SER A 167 -13.97 -15.83 -23.95
N GLY A 168 -13.21 -15.09 -24.75
CA GLY A 168 -13.34 -13.64 -24.93
C GLY A 168 -12.75 -12.80 -23.80
N GLU A 169 -11.90 -13.36 -22.95
CA GLU A 169 -11.20 -12.64 -21.88
C GLU A 169 -9.88 -12.07 -22.40
N ILE A 170 -9.53 -10.86 -21.96
CA ILE A 170 -8.20 -10.27 -22.23
C ILE A 170 -7.38 -10.37 -20.95
N ILE A 171 -6.26 -11.09 -21.02
CA ILE A 171 -5.44 -11.41 -19.84
C ILE A 171 -3.99 -11.05 -20.12
N ASN A 172 -3.30 -10.55 -19.10
CA ASN A 172 -1.87 -10.33 -19.13
C ASN A 172 -1.14 -11.58 -18.60
N ILE A 173 -0.34 -12.23 -19.44
CA ILE A 173 0.41 -13.43 -19.05
C ILE A 173 1.91 -13.18 -19.02
N LYS A 174 2.63 -13.92 -18.19
CA LYS A 174 4.11 -13.90 -18.16
C LYS A 174 4.65 -14.66 -19.36
N THR A 175 5.68 -14.10 -20.00
CA THR A 175 6.35 -14.70 -21.16
C THR A 175 7.86 -14.56 -21.01
N ASP A 176 8.59 -15.65 -21.24
CA ASP A 176 10.06 -15.66 -21.14
C ASP A 176 10.75 -15.28 -22.46
N LYS A 177 10.01 -15.27 -23.58
CA LYS A 177 10.53 -15.00 -24.93
C LYS A 177 9.79 -13.82 -25.57
N ASN A 178 10.45 -13.17 -26.54
CA ASN A 178 9.80 -12.20 -27.44
C ASN A 178 8.72 -12.92 -28.25
N THR A 179 7.47 -12.71 -27.87
CA THR A 179 6.30 -13.29 -28.56
C THR A 179 5.92 -12.40 -29.73
N LYS A 180 5.53 -13.02 -30.86
CA LYS A 180 5.01 -12.31 -32.02
C LYS A 180 3.51 -12.09 -31.85
N ILE A 181 3.01 -10.95 -32.33
CA ILE A 181 1.56 -10.65 -32.34
C ILE A 181 0.87 -11.62 -33.31
N GLY A 182 -0.33 -12.09 -32.93
CA GLY A 182 -1.11 -13.06 -33.71
C GLY A 182 -0.79 -14.54 -33.41
N GLN A 183 0.32 -14.82 -32.73
CA GLN A 183 0.67 -16.18 -32.29
C GLN A 183 -0.24 -16.62 -31.14
N GLU A 184 -0.56 -17.92 -31.08
CA GLU A 184 -1.21 -18.50 -29.91
C GLU A 184 -0.17 -18.94 -28.88
N ILE A 185 -0.32 -18.46 -27.64
CA ILE A 185 0.58 -18.78 -26.54
C ILE A 185 -0.21 -19.24 -25.32
N SER A 186 0.47 -19.93 -24.42
CA SER A 186 -0.07 -20.36 -23.14
C SER A 186 0.88 -19.99 -22.01
N GLY A 187 0.33 -19.60 -20.86
CA GLY A 187 1.15 -19.14 -19.74
C GLY A 187 0.35 -18.77 -18.50
N GLN A 188 1.08 -18.40 -17.44
CA GLN A 188 0.50 -17.99 -16.17
C GLN A 188 0.12 -16.50 -16.17
N GLU A 189 -0.99 -16.16 -15.53
CA GLU A 189 -1.42 -14.77 -15.35
C GLU A 189 -0.40 -13.95 -14.55
N LYS A 190 -0.07 -12.77 -15.07
CA LYS A 190 0.77 -11.78 -14.38
C LYS A 190 -0.09 -10.97 -13.41
N LYS A 191 -0.02 -11.31 -12.12
CA LYS A 191 -0.67 -10.55 -11.05
C LYS A 191 -0.16 -9.10 -11.01
N SER A 192 -1.08 -8.15 -10.98
CA SER A 192 -0.81 -6.70 -10.88
C SER A 192 -0.98 -6.21 -9.44
N PHE A 193 -0.48 -4.99 -9.14
CA PHE A 193 -0.65 -4.30 -7.84
C PHE A 193 -2.12 -4.22 -7.39
N ARG A 194 -3.08 -4.24 -8.32
CA ARG A 194 -4.51 -4.32 -8.03
C ARG A 194 -4.86 -5.47 -7.07
N ASN A 195 -4.23 -6.63 -7.25
CA ASN A 195 -4.53 -7.82 -6.45
C ASN A 195 -4.07 -7.65 -4.99
N PHE A 196 -3.22 -6.67 -4.71
CA PHE A 196 -2.66 -6.43 -3.38
C PHE A 196 -3.18 -5.16 -2.70
N LYS A 197 -4.04 -4.35 -3.34
CA LYS A 197 -4.53 -3.08 -2.77
C LYS A 197 -5.14 -3.25 -1.37
N ILE A 198 -5.95 -4.30 -1.16
CA ILE A 198 -6.56 -4.58 0.14
C ILE A 198 -5.50 -4.95 1.18
N HIS A 199 -4.50 -5.73 0.81
CA HIS A 199 -3.40 -6.11 1.71
C HIS A 199 -2.59 -4.88 2.16
N PHE A 200 -2.35 -3.92 1.27
CA PHE A 200 -1.71 -2.65 1.64
C PHE A 200 -2.56 -1.83 2.61
N CYS A 201 -3.87 -1.74 2.41
CA CYS A 201 -4.75 -1.05 3.35
C CYS A 201 -4.71 -1.67 4.75
N ILE A 202 -4.74 -3.01 4.83
CA ILE A 202 -4.63 -3.74 6.10
C ILE A 202 -3.27 -3.48 6.77
N LEU A 203 -2.18 -3.49 6.02
CA LEU A 203 -0.85 -3.22 6.55
C LEU A 203 -0.74 -1.81 7.15
N ILE A 204 -1.24 -0.79 6.46
CA ILE A 204 -1.24 0.59 6.95
C ILE A 204 -2.06 0.70 8.23
N PHE A 205 -3.22 0.05 8.29
CA PHE A 205 -4.06 0.04 9.49
C PHE A 205 -3.35 -0.58 10.70
N ILE A 206 -2.64 -1.69 10.50
CA ILE A 206 -1.82 -2.33 11.55
C ILE A 206 -0.71 -1.38 12.04
N MET A 207 -0.03 -0.67 11.13
CA MET A 207 1.01 0.29 11.49
C MET A 207 0.47 1.45 12.35
N ILE A 208 -0.75 1.92 12.08
CA ILE A 208 -1.41 2.96 12.89
C ILE A 208 -1.69 2.45 14.32
N ILE A 209 -2.18 1.21 14.47
CA ILE A 209 -2.44 0.61 15.77
C ILE A 209 -1.14 0.45 16.57
N ILE A 210 -0.07 -0.05 15.93
CA ILE A 210 1.23 -0.20 16.56
C ILE A 210 1.77 1.16 17.00
N GLY A 211 1.70 2.18 16.14
CA GLY A 211 2.13 3.53 16.46
C GLY A 211 1.36 4.16 17.63
N ALA A 212 0.04 3.99 17.65
CA ALA A 212 -0.81 4.47 18.76
C ALA A 212 -0.49 3.76 20.09
N SER A 213 -0.25 2.44 20.04
CA SER A 213 0.17 1.66 21.21
C SER A 213 1.54 2.13 21.73
N PHE A 214 2.51 2.33 20.83
CA PHE A 214 3.83 2.84 21.17
C PHE A 214 3.77 4.24 21.79
N TYR A 215 2.95 5.14 21.21
CA TYR A 215 2.74 6.48 21.73
C TYR A 215 2.12 6.47 23.14
N SER A 216 1.10 5.62 23.35
CA SER A 216 0.49 5.44 24.67
C SER A 216 1.52 5.01 25.72
N GLN A 217 2.36 4.02 25.40
CA GLN A 217 3.43 3.59 26.30
C GLN A 217 4.50 4.66 26.51
N TYR A 218 4.78 5.47 25.49
CA TYR A 218 5.74 6.58 25.57
C TYR A 218 5.29 7.67 26.56
N CYS A 219 3.98 7.95 26.66
CA CYS A 219 3.44 8.99 27.52
C CYS A 219 3.27 8.59 28.99
N ILE A 220 3.48 7.32 29.36
CA ILE A 220 3.34 6.86 30.74
C ILE A 220 4.65 7.09 31.52
N PRO A 221 4.63 7.85 32.63
CA PRO A 221 5.80 8.01 33.49
C PRO A 221 6.12 6.69 34.19
N LYS A 222 7.39 6.25 34.10
CA LYS A 222 7.91 5.03 34.73
C LYS A 222 8.89 5.31 35.87
N SER A 223 9.67 6.38 35.73
CA SER A 223 10.65 6.81 36.72
C SER A 223 10.50 8.30 36.98
N THR A 224 10.62 8.71 38.23
CA THR A 224 10.70 10.11 38.64
C THR A 224 12.08 10.37 39.19
N VAL A 225 12.79 11.33 38.61
CA VAL A 225 14.13 11.74 39.04
C VAL A 225 14.07 13.14 39.61
N ILE A 226 14.57 13.29 40.84
CA ILE A 226 14.60 14.54 41.57
C ILE A 226 16.05 14.97 41.72
N VAL A 227 16.42 16.07 41.07
CA VAL A 227 17.75 16.68 41.19
C VAL A 227 17.67 17.77 42.26
N ARG A 228 18.31 17.53 43.42
CA ARG A 228 18.31 18.48 44.54
C ARG A 228 19.42 19.52 44.37
N THR A 229 19.13 20.56 43.60
CA THR A 229 19.90 21.81 43.64
C THR A 229 19.29 22.76 44.68
N THR A 230 19.75 24.02 44.78
CA THR A 230 19.06 25.07 45.56
C THR A 230 17.59 25.24 45.18
N SER A 231 17.22 24.84 43.96
CA SER A 231 15.85 24.79 43.45
C SER A 231 15.58 23.36 42.94
N PRO A 232 14.83 22.52 43.67
CA PRO A 232 14.65 21.13 43.29
C PRO A 232 13.92 21.02 41.96
N ILE A 233 14.41 20.14 41.09
CA ILE A 233 13.82 19.86 39.77
C ILE A 233 13.35 18.42 39.74
N LYS A 234 12.08 18.24 39.38
CA LYS A 234 11.42 16.96 39.16
C LYS A 234 11.38 16.67 37.67
N LEU A 235 11.89 15.51 37.28
CA LEU A 235 11.84 14.98 35.91
C LEU A 235 11.05 13.66 35.95
N GLU A 236 10.05 13.51 35.11
CA GLU A 236 9.38 12.23 34.89
C GLU A 236 9.85 11.66 33.56
N CYS A 237 10.26 10.40 33.59
CA CYS A 237 10.84 9.70 32.45
C CYS A 237 9.99 8.49 32.11
N ASN A 238 9.91 8.18 30.81
CA ASN A 238 9.25 6.98 30.33
C ASN A 238 10.19 5.76 30.28
N PHE A 239 9.69 4.63 29.80
CA PHE A 239 10.45 3.37 29.71
C PHE A 239 11.71 3.44 28.82
N LEU A 240 11.82 4.45 27.94
CA LEU A 240 12.99 4.70 27.09
C LEU A 240 14.02 5.61 27.78
N SER A 241 13.84 5.93 29.07
CA SER A 241 14.66 6.89 29.79
C SER A 241 14.64 8.29 29.16
N LYS A 242 13.54 8.64 28.49
CA LYS A 242 13.31 9.98 27.95
C LYS A 242 12.43 10.79 28.89
N VAL A 243 12.77 12.07 29.06
CA VAL A 243 11.98 13.00 29.88
C VAL A 243 10.67 13.31 29.17
N ILE A 244 9.54 13.05 29.82
CA ILE A 244 8.20 13.35 29.29
C ILE A 244 7.52 14.51 30.03
N TYR A 245 8.03 14.85 31.22
CA TYR A 245 7.54 15.96 32.01
C TYR A 245 8.65 16.49 32.92
N SER A 246 8.73 17.80 33.08
CA SER A 246 9.69 18.49 33.94
C SER A 246 9.00 19.59 34.74
N TYR A 247 9.37 19.73 36.01
CA TYR A 247 8.73 20.68 36.93
C TYR A 247 9.67 21.16 38.02
N SER A 248 9.52 22.43 38.41
CA SER A 248 10.10 22.95 39.66
C SER A 248 9.11 23.87 40.36
N GLY A 249 9.10 23.82 41.70
CA GLY A 249 8.24 24.66 42.52
C GLY A 249 8.72 26.10 42.70
N THR A 250 9.96 26.41 42.32
CA THR A 250 10.58 27.74 42.53
C THR A 250 10.62 28.56 41.25
N GLU A 251 10.60 29.89 41.33
CA GLU A 251 10.71 30.74 40.15
C GLU A 251 12.04 30.56 39.40
N LYS A 252 13.15 30.43 40.13
CA LYS A 252 14.47 30.16 39.54
C LYS A 252 14.51 28.80 38.86
N GLY A 253 13.94 27.77 39.47
CA GLY A 253 13.85 26.45 38.86
C GLY A 253 12.92 26.40 37.65
N LYS A 254 11.82 27.17 37.63
CA LYS A 254 10.97 27.32 36.43
C LYS A 254 11.74 27.96 35.27
N LYS A 255 12.51 29.01 35.54
CA LYS A 255 13.39 29.64 34.54
C LYS A 255 14.42 28.64 33.99
N LEU A 256 15.01 27.81 34.87
CA LEU A 256 15.93 26.74 34.47
C LEU A 256 15.25 25.78 33.50
N VAL A 257 14.11 25.19 33.89
CA VAL A 257 13.38 24.19 33.07
C VAL A 257 13.01 24.75 31.69
N ILE A 258 12.57 26.01 31.61
CA ILE A 258 12.22 26.65 30.33
C ILE A 258 13.47 26.90 29.48
N SER A 259 14.59 27.26 30.09
CA SER A 259 15.82 27.59 29.36
C SER A 259 16.60 26.37 28.84
N THR A 260 16.45 25.21 29.48
CA THR A 260 17.21 24.01 29.13
C THR A 260 16.50 23.10 28.13
N ASP A 261 15.21 23.31 27.83
CA ASP A 261 14.41 22.51 26.87
C ASP A 261 14.62 20.98 26.92
N ILE A 262 14.62 20.43 28.13
CA ILE A 262 14.95 19.03 28.41
C ILE A 262 13.84 18.02 28.05
N LEU A 263 12.79 18.44 27.33
CA LEU A 263 11.65 17.57 27.00
C LEU A 263 12.05 16.60 25.87
N HIS A 264 11.67 15.33 26.00
CA HIS A 264 11.97 14.23 25.07
C HIS A 264 13.45 13.84 24.93
N GLU A 265 14.32 14.53 25.65
CA GLU A 265 15.75 14.23 25.77
C GLU A 265 16.02 13.02 26.64
N ASN A 266 17.19 12.41 26.44
CA ASN A 266 17.67 11.33 27.29
C ASN A 266 17.95 11.86 28.70
N ILE A 267 17.61 11.09 29.73
CA ILE A 267 17.84 11.48 31.11
C ILE A 267 19.29 11.90 31.42
N ASP A 268 20.29 11.26 30.80
CA ASP A 268 21.70 11.62 31.00
C ASP A 268 21.99 13.04 30.49
N ILE A 269 21.50 13.36 29.29
CA ILE A 269 21.65 14.68 28.69
C ILE A 269 20.87 15.72 29.51
N ALA A 270 19.63 15.38 29.89
CA ALA A 270 18.79 16.27 30.68
C ALA A 270 19.40 16.61 32.04
N ILE A 271 19.98 15.63 32.75
CA ILE A 271 20.66 15.87 34.03
C ILE A 271 21.91 16.74 33.81
N LYS A 272 22.71 16.44 32.79
CA LYS A 272 23.88 17.25 32.43
C LYS A 272 23.50 18.72 32.22
N GLU A 273 22.49 19.00 31.40
CA GLU A 273 22.04 20.37 31.10
C GLU A 273 21.49 21.10 32.34
N VAL A 274 20.73 20.38 33.18
CA VAL A 274 20.26 20.91 34.47
C VAL A 274 21.43 21.31 35.35
N LEU A 275 22.47 20.47 35.42
CA LEU A 275 23.67 20.77 36.19
C LEU A 275 24.44 21.95 35.58
N GLU A 276 24.70 21.96 34.28
CA GLU A 276 25.38 23.06 33.55
C GLU A 276 24.74 24.41 33.84
N TYR A 277 23.41 24.48 33.77
CA TYR A 277 22.68 25.68 34.11
C TYR A 277 22.84 26.03 35.59
N ALA A 278 22.70 25.06 36.48
CA ALA A 278 22.84 25.28 37.91
C ALA A 278 24.24 25.79 38.29
N PHE A 279 25.28 25.30 37.62
CA PHE A 279 26.66 25.77 37.75
C PHE A 279 26.81 27.22 37.32
N SER A 280 26.35 27.54 36.11
CA SER A 280 26.47 28.87 35.51
C SER A 280 25.74 29.94 36.34
N ASN A 281 24.66 29.56 37.01
CA ASN A 281 23.80 30.47 37.78
C ASN A 281 23.98 30.37 39.31
N LYS A 282 25.04 29.70 39.80
CA LYS A 282 25.34 29.54 41.24
C LYS A 282 24.16 28.95 42.03
N MET A 283 23.50 27.93 41.48
CA MET A 283 22.36 27.25 42.08
C MET A 283 22.73 25.95 42.80
N ILE A 284 24.02 25.76 43.12
CA ILE A 284 24.53 24.58 43.84
C ILE A 284 24.36 24.80 45.35
N PRO A 285 23.92 23.78 46.11
CA PRO A 285 23.81 23.87 47.58
C PRO A 285 25.14 24.27 48.24
N SER A 286 25.08 24.95 49.40
CA SER A 286 26.26 25.45 50.12
C SER A 286 27.25 24.35 50.53
N ASP A 287 26.76 23.12 50.67
CA ASP A 287 27.55 21.93 51.01
C ASP A 287 28.30 21.34 49.81
N ASN A 288 28.10 21.87 48.60
CA ASN A 288 28.66 21.37 47.34
C ASN A 288 28.33 19.89 47.04
N GLU A 289 27.30 19.36 47.69
CA GLU A 289 26.77 18.02 47.46
C GLU A 289 25.41 18.13 46.76
N ILE A 290 25.27 17.44 45.63
CA ILE A 290 24.02 17.38 44.85
C ILE A 290 23.48 15.95 44.95
N LEU A 291 22.28 15.80 45.52
CA LEU A 291 21.61 14.51 45.61
C LEU A 291 20.61 14.35 44.46
N ILE A 292 20.76 13.25 43.72
CA ILE A 292 19.83 12.82 42.68
C ILE A 292 19.05 11.61 43.22
N THR A 293 17.74 11.73 43.37
CA THR A 293 16.87 10.65 43.84
C THR A 293 16.04 10.10 42.68
N VAL A 294 16.10 8.79 42.47
CA VAL A 294 15.28 8.08 41.47
C VAL A 294 14.22 7.25 42.18
N ASN A 295 12.96 7.56 41.90
CA ASN A 295 11.79 6.82 42.37
C ASN A 295 11.10 6.12 41.19
N GLY A 296 10.54 4.93 41.41
CA GLY A 296 9.90 4.13 40.35
C GLY A 296 10.87 3.10 39.76
N GLU A 297 10.87 2.93 38.43
CA GLU A 297 11.83 2.04 37.76
C GLU A 297 13.25 2.58 37.91
N THR A 298 14.19 1.72 38.32
CA THR A 298 15.60 2.11 38.54
C THR A 298 16.30 2.42 37.22
N LEU A 299 17.21 3.40 37.25
CA LEU A 299 18.08 3.66 36.10
C LEU A 299 19.07 2.52 35.94
N LYS A 300 19.32 2.10 34.70
CA LYS A 300 20.36 1.11 34.43
C LYS A 300 21.73 1.69 34.82
N TYR A 301 22.56 0.86 35.43
CA TYR A 301 23.95 1.21 35.72
C TYR A 301 24.68 1.60 34.45
N GLY A 302 25.52 2.64 34.51
CA GLY A 302 26.22 3.18 33.34
C GLY A 302 25.37 4.01 32.38
N THR A 303 24.14 4.41 32.74
CA THR A 303 23.31 5.30 31.90
C THR A 303 23.81 6.75 31.91
N LEU A 304 24.47 7.20 32.99
CA LEU A 304 24.86 8.60 33.20
C LEU A 304 26.32 8.89 32.79
N LYS A 305 26.67 8.56 31.55
CA LYS A 305 28.06 8.70 31.03
C LYS A 305 28.42 10.15 30.75
N GLU A 306 27.52 10.92 30.15
CA GLU A 306 27.78 12.30 29.80
C GLU A 306 27.73 13.21 31.03
N THR A 307 26.81 12.94 31.96
CA THR A 307 26.76 13.62 33.27
C THR A 307 28.03 13.37 34.07
N SER A 308 28.54 12.13 34.11
CA SER A 308 29.76 11.83 34.86
C SER A 308 31.00 12.50 34.27
N LYS A 309 31.16 12.52 32.94
CA LYS A 309 32.23 13.26 32.25
C LYS A 309 32.20 14.76 32.59
N PHE A 310 31.02 15.37 32.51
CA PHE A 310 30.85 16.79 32.83
C PHE A 310 31.30 17.13 34.27
N ILE A 311 30.93 16.29 35.24
CA ILE A 311 31.33 16.48 36.64
C ILE A 311 32.85 16.35 36.81
N THR A 312 33.49 15.42 36.10
CA THR A 312 34.94 15.27 36.15
C THR A 312 35.68 16.48 35.59
N GLU A 313 35.25 17.00 34.43
CA GLU A 313 35.86 18.18 33.79
C GLU A 313 35.78 19.41 34.71
N ILE A 314 34.62 19.61 35.36
CA ILE A 314 34.45 20.70 36.32
C ILE A 314 35.33 20.51 37.55
N ASN A 315 35.42 19.30 38.09
CA ASN A 315 36.22 19.05 39.28
C ASN A 315 37.73 19.19 39.01
N GLU A 316 38.19 18.83 37.81
CA GLU A 316 39.56 19.10 37.36
C GLU A 316 39.83 20.60 37.24
N LYS A 317 38.91 21.35 36.62
CA LYS A 317 39.02 22.81 36.53
C LYS A 317 39.04 23.48 37.91
N ASN A 318 38.15 23.07 38.81
CA ASN A 318 38.09 23.59 40.18
C ASN A 318 39.35 23.24 40.98
N LYS A 319 39.96 22.07 40.75
CA LYS A 319 41.23 21.67 41.37
C LYS A 319 42.37 22.60 40.93
N ASN A 320 42.44 22.95 39.65
CA ASN A 320 43.45 23.88 39.11
C ASN A 320 43.25 25.31 39.63
N GLU A 321 42.01 25.71 39.93
CA GLU A 321 41.65 27.04 40.44
C GLU A 321 41.59 27.11 41.99
N HIS A 322 42.03 26.08 42.72
CA HIS A 322 41.93 25.97 44.19
C HIS A 322 40.51 26.17 44.76
N LYS A 323 39.47 25.79 44.01
CA LYS A 323 38.07 25.83 44.43
C LYS A 323 37.61 24.50 45.01
N LYS A 324 36.58 24.53 45.86
CA LYS A 324 35.96 23.32 46.42
C LYS A 324 35.38 22.43 45.30
N GLN A 325 35.64 21.13 45.40
CA GLN A 325 35.08 20.12 44.50
C GLN A 325 33.61 19.86 44.80
N ILE A 326 32.90 19.29 43.83
CA ILE A 326 31.48 18.97 43.93
C ILE A 326 31.28 17.48 43.88
N SER A 327 30.46 16.97 44.81
CA SER A 327 30.10 15.57 44.90
C SER A 327 28.65 15.38 44.46
N VAL A 328 28.40 14.45 43.53
CA VAL A 328 27.05 14.08 43.12
C VAL A 328 26.75 12.67 43.63
N LEU A 329 25.74 12.58 44.48
CA LEU A 329 25.24 11.33 45.07
C LEU A 329 23.98 10.91 44.33
N ILE A 330 23.89 9.64 43.94
CA ILE A 330 22.70 9.08 43.30
C ILE A 330 22.11 8.03 44.22
N ASN A 331 20.85 8.24 44.61
CA ASN A 331 20.01 7.23 45.23
C ASN A 331 19.09 6.63 44.15
N ASN A 332 19.45 5.44 43.67
CA ASN A 332 18.72 4.74 42.61
C ASN A 332 17.83 3.64 43.22
N GLY A 333 16.58 3.97 43.54
CA GLY A 333 15.64 3.00 44.13
C GLY A 333 16.10 2.43 45.47
N GLY A 334 16.79 3.23 46.29
CA GLY A 334 17.31 2.83 47.61
C GLY A 334 18.79 2.49 47.63
N ASN A 335 19.46 2.33 46.47
CA ASN A 335 20.91 2.12 46.41
C ASN A 335 21.65 3.45 46.20
N GLU A 336 22.38 3.89 47.22
CA GLU A 336 23.14 5.14 47.20
C GLU A 336 24.59 4.91 46.78
N HIS A 337 25.04 5.66 45.76
CA HIS A 337 26.42 5.62 45.30
C HIS A 337 26.87 6.99 44.77
N LYS A 338 28.18 7.24 44.84
CA LYS A 338 28.78 8.42 44.21
C LYS A 338 28.87 8.21 42.71
N LEU A 339 28.47 9.21 41.94
CA LEU A 339 28.65 9.20 40.50
C LEU A 339 30.15 9.33 40.19
N THR A 340 30.78 8.22 39.80
CA THR A 340 32.18 8.19 39.38
C THR A 340 32.29 7.64 37.96
N PRO A 341 33.24 8.11 37.15
CA PRO A 341 33.37 7.74 35.74
C PRO A 341 33.72 6.25 35.54
N ASN A 342 34.37 5.61 36.52
CA ASN A 342 35.00 4.29 36.33
C ASN A 342 34.19 3.09 36.83
N LEU A 343 32.95 3.29 37.31
CA LEU A 343 32.19 2.18 37.90
C LEU A 343 31.40 1.34 36.89
N TYR A 344 31.39 1.70 35.60
CA TYR A 344 30.46 1.15 34.62
C TYR A 344 31.03 1.01 33.19
N GLU A 345 32.20 0.36 33.06
CA GLU A 345 32.53 -0.40 31.85
C GLU A 345 31.80 -1.76 31.84
#